data_AF-A0A816PCM6-F1
#
_entry.id   AF-A0A816PCM6-F1
#
_cell.length_a   1.000
_cell.length_b   1.000
_cell.length_c   1.000
_cell.angle_alpha   90.00
_cell.angle_beta   90.00
_cell.angle_gamma   90.00
#
_symmetry.space_group_name_H-M   'P 1'
#
loop_
_entity.id
_entity.type
_entity.pdbx_description
1 polymer ?
#
loop_
_entity_poly.entity_id
_entity_poly.type
_entity_poly.pdbx_seq_one_letter_code
_entity_poly.pdbx_strand_id
1 'polypeptide(L)'
;MLFFFALLICSGPSSYDNEEKTTFRYVLEHQPMSRRGYIVNARTEKREVFVPKTDVPSPETYQMDLNKIPETKRAFRPFNSSCDRFPTVFKSTTIPGPGSYESDVKQNRQVHMLHSFGGRTKLIPAVKTKCMPLNKDKCVICLTQPIGDYYQYRNEVLCADCFNFNWQWQEKFKRTYLQAFQKVRDCSHMHQHAGTAARIQLVDDRIMKKLQRKEAYLSLYWP
;
A
#
# COMPACT_ATOMS: atom_id res chain seq x y z
N MET A 1 43.99 -6.31 74.14
CA MET A 1 42.63 -5.77 74.08
C MET A 1 42.62 -4.59 73.12
N LEU A 2 42.10 -4.78 71.91
CA LEU A 2 41.81 -3.68 70.98
C LEU A 2 40.38 -3.91 70.47
N PHE A 3 39.44 -3.13 70.99
CA PHE A 3 38.04 -3.16 70.57
C PHE A 3 37.92 -2.36 69.27
N PHE A 4 37.67 -3.05 68.16
CA PHE A 4 37.23 -2.42 66.92
C PHE A 4 35.74 -2.04 67.07
N PHE A 5 35.47 -0.74 67.20
CA PHE A 5 34.12 -0.20 67.06
C PHE A 5 33.70 -0.32 65.59
N ALA A 6 32.82 -1.27 65.28
CA ALA A 6 32.11 -1.29 64.02
C ALA A 6 31.05 -0.17 64.04
N LEU A 7 31.33 0.92 63.32
CA LEU A 7 30.36 1.95 62.99
C LEU A 7 29.29 1.32 62.07
N LEU A 8 28.20 0.86 62.66
CA LEU A 8 26.94 0.60 61.94
C LEU A 8 26.39 1.96 61.50
N ILE A 9 26.64 2.31 60.24
CA ILE A 9 26.01 3.45 59.58
C ILE A 9 24.53 3.07 59.39
N CYS A 10 23.67 3.47 60.32
CA CYS A 10 22.23 3.40 60.12
C CYS A 10 21.84 4.40 59.03
N SER A 11 21.54 3.88 57.85
CA SER A 11 20.99 4.64 56.74
C SER A 11 19.64 5.25 57.16
N GLY A 12 19.49 6.57 56.99
CA GLY A 12 18.27 7.28 57.41
C GLY A 12 17.03 6.84 56.60
N PRO A 13 15.79 7.17 57.04
CA PRO A 13 14.53 6.75 56.41
C PRO A 13 14.29 7.28 54.98
N SER A 14 15.30 7.89 54.36
CA SER A 14 15.32 8.39 52.98
C SER A 14 16.60 8.00 52.24
N SER A 15 17.27 6.91 52.61
CA SER A 15 18.28 6.27 51.76
C SER A 15 17.63 5.15 50.97
N TYR A 16 17.63 5.27 49.65
CA TYR A 16 17.25 4.17 48.77
C TYR A 16 18.53 3.54 48.23
N ASP A 17 18.62 2.21 48.25
CA ASP A 17 19.73 1.44 47.65
C ASP A 17 19.60 1.46 46.12
N ASN A 18 19.74 2.65 45.55
CA ASN A 18 19.63 2.90 44.12
C ASN A 18 20.75 2.18 43.35
N GLU A 19 21.92 1.96 43.98
CA GLU A 19 23.03 1.26 43.33
C GLU A 19 22.62 -0.16 42.90
N GLU A 20 21.85 -0.88 43.71
CA GLU A 20 21.46 -2.24 43.38
C GLU A 20 20.51 -2.27 42.16
N LYS A 21 19.53 -1.36 42.11
CA LYS A 21 18.46 -1.38 41.11
C LYS A 21 18.76 -0.59 39.83
N THR A 22 19.78 0.27 39.85
CA THR A 22 20.18 1.07 38.66
C THR A 22 21.43 0.52 37.98
N THR A 23 22.09 -0.49 38.56
CA THR A 23 23.22 -1.14 37.89
C THR A 23 22.78 -1.79 36.58
N PHE A 24 23.70 -1.78 35.61
CA PHE A 24 23.55 -2.48 34.34
C PHE A 24 23.23 -3.97 34.53
N ARG A 25 23.78 -4.58 35.59
CA ARG A 25 23.55 -5.99 35.92
C ARG A 25 22.09 -6.26 36.30
N TYR A 26 21.49 -5.42 37.14
CA TYR A 26 20.08 -5.55 37.52
C TYR A 26 19.15 -5.47 36.31
N VAL A 27 19.42 -4.55 35.37
CA VAL A 27 18.64 -4.41 34.14
C VAL A 27 18.71 -5.66 33.27
N LEU A 28 19.88 -6.30 33.14
CA LEU A 28 20.03 -7.55 32.39
C LEU A 28 19.33 -8.73 33.06
N GLU A 29 19.44 -8.86 34.38
CA GLU A 29 18.85 -9.98 35.14
C GLU A 29 17.31 -9.88 35.19
N HIS A 30 16.75 -8.67 35.13
CA HIS A 30 15.31 -8.42 35.21
C HIS A 30 14.69 -8.05 33.86
N GLN A 31 15.44 -8.17 32.75
CA GLN A 31 14.89 -7.95 31.42
C GLN A 31 13.85 -9.04 31.11
N PRO A 32 12.62 -8.69 30.72
CA PRO A 32 11.61 -9.68 30.36
C PRO A 32 12.05 -10.43 29.10
N MET A 33 12.54 -11.66 29.27
CA MET A 33 12.95 -12.54 28.18
C MET A 33 11.83 -13.52 27.82
N SER A 34 11.75 -13.88 26.53
CA SER A 34 10.86 -14.95 26.08
C SER A 34 11.31 -16.30 26.63
N ARG A 35 10.39 -17.08 27.23
CA ARG A 35 10.65 -18.47 27.66
C ARG A 35 11.14 -19.40 26.53
N ARG A 36 10.91 -19.02 25.28
CA ARG A 36 11.34 -19.76 24.09
C ARG A 36 12.70 -19.28 23.54
N GLY A 37 13.37 -18.34 24.21
CA GLY A 37 14.68 -17.81 23.80
C GLY A 37 14.63 -16.85 22.62
N TYR A 38 13.46 -16.31 22.27
CA TYR A 38 13.34 -15.33 21.19
C TYR A 38 13.83 -13.96 21.67
N ILE A 39 14.83 -13.43 20.97
CA ILE A 39 15.33 -12.06 21.13
C ILE A 39 14.74 -11.21 19.99
N VAL A 40 14.60 -9.90 20.21
CA VAL A 40 14.24 -8.94 19.15
C VAL A 40 15.22 -9.11 17.99
N ASN A 41 14.71 -9.38 16.78
CA ASN A 41 15.47 -9.69 15.55
C ASN A 41 16.10 -11.10 15.45
N ALA A 42 15.73 -12.05 16.31
CA ALA A 42 16.10 -13.45 16.10
C ALA A 42 15.41 -14.02 14.85
N ARG A 43 16.17 -14.69 13.97
CA ARG A 43 15.63 -15.34 12.77
C ARG A 43 14.80 -16.56 13.17
N THR A 44 13.48 -16.50 12.95
CA THR A 44 12.53 -17.57 13.32
C THR A 44 12.39 -18.66 12.25
N GLU A 45 12.91 -18.41 11.05
CA GLU A 45 12.78 -19.31 9.90
C GLU A 45 13.84 -20.42 9.90
N LYS A 46 13.52 -21.58 9.31
CA LYS A 46 14.47 -22.68 9.13
C LYS A 46 15.68 -22.17 8.33
N ARG A 47 16.89 -22.44 8.81
CA ARG A 47 18.12 -22.12 8.09
C ARG A 47 18.15 -22.94 6.80
N GLU A 48 18.14 -22.27 5.66
CA GLU A 48 18.36 -22.92 4.37
C GLU A 48 19.73 -23.60 4.39
N VAL A 49 19.75 -24.90 4.14
CA VAL A 49 20.99 -25.66 4.00
C VAL A 49 21.50 -25.39 2.60
N PHE A 50 22.65 -24.74 2.49
CA PHE A 50 23.34 -24.61 1.21
C PHE A 50 23.74 -26.00 0.74
N VAL A 51 23.08 -26.51 -0.32
CA VAL A 51 23.52 -27.73 -1.00
C VAL A 51 24.64 -27.32 -1.96
N PRO A 52 25.90 -27.73 -1.73
CA PRO A 52 26.97 -27.43 -2.66
C PRO A 52 26.65 -28.07 -4.00
N LYS A 53 26.70 -27.28 -5.08
CA LYS A 53 26.56 -27.80 -6.44
C LYS A 53 27.77 -28.71 -6.70
N THR A 54 27.50 -29.99 -6.98
CA THR A 54 28.53 -30.99 -7.30
C THR A 54 29.04 -30.89 -8.73
N ASP A 55 28.38 -30.09 -9.58
CA ASP A 55 28.78 -29.83 -10.95
C ASP A 55 29.92 -28.81 -11.00
N VAL A 56 31.10 -29.24 -10.56
CA VAL A 56 32.35 -28.51 -10.77
C VAL A 56 33.05 -29.21 -11.94
N PRO A 57 33.07 -28.62 -13.15
CA PRO A 57 33.77 -29.22 -14.29
C PRO A 57 35.27 -29.37 -13.97
N SER A 58 35.88 -30.43 -14.48
CA SER A 58 37.32 -30.67 -14.36
C SER A 58 38.10 -29.49 -14.97
N PRO A 59 39.29 -29.12 -14.46
CA PRO A 59 40.13 -28.11 -15.10
C PRO A 59 40.39 -28.41 -16.59
N GLU A 60 40.44 -29.69 -16.96
CA GLU A 60 40.66 -30.15 -18.34
C GLU A 60 39.48 -29.81 -19.27
N THR A 61 38.26 -29.71 -18.76
CA THR A 61 37.08 -29.34 -19.55
C THR A 61 37.18 -27.93 -20.15
N TYR A 62 38.03 -27.07 -19.57
CA TYR A 62 38.29 -25.72 -20.06
C TYR A 62 39.51 -25.63 -20.99
N GLN A 63 40.27 -26.72 -21.13
CA GLN A 63 41.48 -26.72 -21.94
C GLN A 63 41.10 -26.79 -23.42
N MET A 64 41.45 -25.74 -24.17
CA MET A 64 41.26 -25.71 -25.62
C MET A 64 42.27 -26.65 -26.31
N ASP A 65 41.85 -27.28 -27.40
CA ASP A 65 42.73 -28.06 -28.27
C ASP A 65 43.88 -27.16 -28.79
N LEU A 66 45.10 -27.36 -28.28
CA LEU A 66 46.28 -26.58 -28.64
C LEU A 66 46.65 -26.69 -30.14
N ASN A 67 46.14 -27.72 -30.81
CA ASN A 67 46.35 -27.96 -32.24
C ASN A 67 45.34 -27.22 -33.15
N LYS A 68 44.32 -26.56 -32.59
CA LYS A 68 43.35 -25.76 -33.34
C LYS A 68 43.67 -24.29 -33.18
N ILE A 69 43.97 -23.61 -34.30
CA ILE A 69 44.07 -22.16 -34.33
C ILE A 69 42.64 -21.60 -34.16
N PRO A 70 42.34 -20.83 -33.09
CA PRO A 70 41.01 -20.28 -32.91
C PRO A 70 40.72 -19.26 -34.01
N GLU A 71 39.54 -19.34 -34.62
CA GLU A 71 39.07 -18.33 -35.56
C GLU A 71 38.94 -16.98 -34.84
N THR A 72 39.84 -16.05 -35.15
CA THR A 72 39.78 -14.70 -34.55
C THR A 72 38.68 -13.90 -35.26
N LYS A 73 37.63 -13.56 -34.53
CA LYS A 73 36.64 -12.59 -35.03
C LYS A 73 37.33 -11.24 -35.13
N ARG A 74 37.11 -10.50 -36.24
CA ARG A 74 37.60 -9.13 -36.36
C ARG A 74 37.11 -8.31 -35.16
N ALA A 75 38.03 -7.66 -34.45
CA ALA A 75 37.69 -6.80 -33.33
C ALA A 75 36.86 -5.61 -33.83
N PHE A 76 35.67 -5.42 -33.25
CA PHE A 76 34.89 -4.22 -33.47
C PHE A 76 35.66 -3.02 -32.91
N ARG A 77 35.54 -1.86 -33.58
CA ARG A 77 36.18 -0.63 -33.10
C ARG A 77 35.66 -0.29 -31.70
N PRO A 78 36.53 0.08 -30.76
CA PRO A 78 36.11 0.36 -29.40
C PRO A 78 35.14 1.54 -29.38
N PHE A 79 34.18 1.47 -28.44
CA PHE A 79 33.19 2.51 -28.17
C PHE A 79 32.33 2.95 -29.35
N ASN A 80 32.09 2.07 -30.34
CA ASN A 80 31.32 2.44 -31.54
C ASN A 80 31.85 3.71 -32.23
N SER A 81 33.17 3.95 -32.15
CA SER A 81 33.82 5.15 -32.70
C SER A 81 33.63 5.34 -34.21
N SER A 82 33.21 4.30 -34.93
CA SER A 82 32.84 4.36 -36.34
C SER A 82 31.35 4.43 -36.61
N CYS A 83 30.50 4.47 -35.59
CA CYS A 83 29.08 4.72 -35.79
C CYS A 83 28.89 6.20 -36.17
N ASP A 84 27.93 6.45 -37.05
CA ASP A 84 27.60 7.80 -37.47
C ASP A 84 27.23 8.65 -36.23
N ARG A 85 27.75 9.88 -36.17
CA ARG A 85 27.50 10.81 -35.05
C ARG A 85 26.03 11.21 -34.99
N PHE A 86 25.34 11.16 -36.14
CA PHE A 86 23.92 11.45 -36.26
C PHE A 86 23.24 10.33 -37.05
N PRO A 87 23.00 9.16 -36.43
CA PRO A 87 22.23 8.13 -37.10
C PRO A 87 20.88 8.72 -37.49
N THR A 88 20.43 8.46 -38.72
CA THR A 88 19.05 8.76 -39.13
C THR A 88 18.13 7.89 -38.28
N VAL A 89 17.77 8.40 -37.10
CA VAL A 89 16.83 7.74 -36.21
C VAL A 89 15.52 7.71 -36.98
N PHE A 90 15.19 6.55 -37.55
CA PHE A 90 13.81 6.28 -37.95
C PHE A 90 12.98 6.63 -36.73
N LYS A 91 12.07 7.60 -36.87
CA LYS A 91 11.12 8.00 -35.82
C LYS A 91 10.24 6.79 -35.56
N SER A 92 10.75 5.82 -34.80
CA SER A 92 9.99 4.67 -34.37
C SER A 92 8.96 5.22 -33.41
N THR A 93 7.68 5.11 -33.78
CA THR A 93 6.52 5.52 -32.97
C THR A 93 6.51 4.92 -31.56
N THR A 94 7.38 3.93 -31.31
CA THR A 94 7.59 3.21 -30.07
C THR A 94 8.27 3.98 -28.94
N ILE A 95 9.03 5.05 -29.24
CA ILE A 95 9.70 5.84 -28.18
C ILE A 95 9.10 7.25 -28.17
N PRO A 96 8.22 7.57 -27.21
CA PRO A 96 7.69 8.92 -27.08
C PRO A 96 8.84 9.90 -26.87
N GLY A 97 8.84 10.99 -27.64
CA GLY A 97 9.81 12.07 -27.47
C GLY A 97 9.62 12.78 -26.12
N PRO A 98 10.56 13.63 -25.70
CA PRO A 98 10.44 14.36 -24.43
C PRO A 98 9.19 15.26 -24.34
N GLY A 99 8.61 15.67 -25.49
CA GLY A 99 7.34 16.39 -25.58
C GLY A 99 6.10 15.52 -25.86
N SER A 100 6.24 14.18 -25.90
CA SER A 100 5.13 13.25 -26.11
C SER A 100 4.41 12.87 -24.80
N TYR A 101 4.95 13.24 -23.65
CA TYR A 101 4.26 13.09 -22.36
C TYR A 101 3.40 14.32 -22.09
N GLU A 102 2.14 14.14 -21.70
CA GLU A 102 1.22 15.23 -21.39
C GLU A 102 1.71 16.04 -20.19
N SER A 103 2.29 17.22 -20.43
CA SER A 103 2.73 18.16 -19.40
C SER A 103 1.59 18.97 -18.78
N ASP A 104 0.42 19.02 -19.44
CA ASP A 104 -0.73 19.85 -19.05
C ASP A 104 -1.61 19.21 -17.97
N VAL A 105 -1.23 18.02 -17.50
CA VAL A 105 -1.92 17.33 -16.41
C VAL A 105 -1.59 18.04 -15.10
N LYS A 106 -2.62 18.49 -14.36
CA LYS A 106 -2.45 19.03 -12.99
C LYS A 106 -1.63 18.05 -12.14
N GLN A 107 -0.40 18.45 -11.83
CA GLN A 107 0.49 17.77 -10.91
C GLN A 107 0.02 18.02 -9.47
N ASN A 108 0.37 17.13 -8.53
CA ASN A 108 0.02 17.22 -7.10
C ASN A 108 -1.48 17.12 -6.77
N ARG A 109 -2.20 16.17 -7.37
CA ARG A 109 -3.56 15.84 -6.95
C ARG A 109 -3.52 15.24 -5.54
N GLN A 110 -4.21 15.86 -4.59
CA GLN A 110 -4.28 15.41 -3.20
C GLN A 110 -5.65 14.82 -2.91
N VAL A 111 -5.66 13.74 -2.12
CA VAL A 111 -6.90 13.11 -1.67
C VAL A 111 -7.63 14.03 -0.70
N HIS A 112 -8.95 14.11 -0.83
CA HIS A 112 -9.78 14.91 0.09
C HIS A 112 -9.77 14.31 1.50
N MET A 113 -9.39 15.13 2.48
CA MET A 113 -9.35 14.76 3.88
C MET A 113 -10.02 15.83 4.75
N LEU A 114 -10.71 15.40 5.79
CA LEU A 114 -11.19 16.25 6.88
C LEU A 114 -10.06 16.41 7.89
N HIS A 115 -9.57 17.63 8.01
CA HIS A 115 -8.56 18.02 8.98
C HIS A 115 -9.23 18.63 10.22
N SER A 116 -8.69 18.35 11.39
CA SER A 116 -9.13 18.91 12.67
C SER A 116 -7.92 19.38 13.46
N PHE A 117 -8.00 20.53 14.12
CA PHE A 117 -6.90 21.06 14.93
C PHE A 117 -6.59 20.11 16.11
N GLY A 118 -5.38 19.55 16.15
CA GLY A 118 -4.94 18.60 17.18
C GLY A 118 -5.56 17.19 17.10
N GLY A 119 -6.47 16.94 16.14
CA GLY A 119 -7.16 15.66 15.99
C GLY A 119 -6.62 14.81 14.84
N ARG A 120 -7.15 13.59 14.71
CA ARG A 120 -6.79 12.68 13.61
C ARG A 120 -7.49 13.11 12.31
N THR A 121 -6.70 13.24 11.25
CA THR A 121 -7.20 13.43 9.89
C THR A 121 -8.08 12.26 9.45
N LYS A 122 -9.28 12.55 8.92
CA LYS A 122 -10.21 11.53 8.40
C LYS A 122 -10.28 11.61 6.88
N LEU A 123 -10.18 10.46 6.22
CA LEU A 123 -10.36 10.36 4.78
C LEU A 123 -11.82 10.64 4.41
N ILE A 124 -12.07 11.51 3.43
CA ILE A 124 -13.39 11.64 2.81
C ILE A 124 -13.48 10.55 1.73
N PRO A 125 -14.38 9.57 1.85
CA PRO A 125 -14.51 8.53 0.84
C PRO A 125 -15.08 9.10 -0.46
N ALA A 126 -14.58 8.63 -1.60
CA ALA A 126 -15.08 9.03 -2.92
C ALA A 126 -16.53 8.54 -3.16
N VAL A 127 -16.89 7.38 -2.60
CA VAL A 127 -18.21 6.77 -2.70
C VAL A 127 -18.81 6.61 -1.31
N LYS A 128 -20.06 7.03 -1.15
CA LYS A 128 -20.80 6.91 0.11
C LYS A 128 -21.40 5.50 0.24
N THR A 129 -21.10 4.79 1.31
CA THR A 129 -21.72 3.48 1.56
C THR A 129 -23.06 3.64 2.27
N LYS A 130 -24.13 3.10 1.69
CA LYS A 130 -25.47 3.00 2.28
C LYS A 130 -25.65 1.59 2.84
N CYS A 131 -25.91 1.51 4.13
CA CYS A 131 -26.11 0.26 4.85
C CYS A 131 -27.61 0.03 5.09
N MET A 132 -28.18 -0.96 4.42
CA MET A 132 -29.57 -1.38 4.62
C MET A 132 -29.67 -2.91 4.52
N PRO A 133 -30.52 -3.56 5.33
CA PRO A 133 -30.73 -5.02 5.26
C PRO A 133 -31.14 -5.53 3.88
N LEU A 134 -31.92 -4.72 3.16
CA LEU A 134 -32.32 -5.01 1.79
C LEU A 134 -32.35 -3.69 1.00
N ASN A 135 -31.54 -3.60 -0.06
CA ASN A 135 -31.57 -2.45 -0.96
C ASN A 135 -32.74 -2.58 -1.92
N LYS A 136 -33.69 -1.65 -1.82
CA LYS A 136 -34.87 -1.54 -2.71
C LYS A 136 -34.79 -0.31 -3.63
N ASP A 137 -33.61 0.30 -3.71
CA ASP A 137 -33.40 1.50 -4.52
C ASP A 137 -33.56 1.16 -6.01
N LYS A 138 -34.37 1.94 -6.71
CA LYS A 138 -34.63 1.77 -8.15
C LYS A 138 -34.34 3.07 -8.88
N CYS A 139 -33.79 2.96 -10.08
CA CYS A 139 -33.53 4.13 -10.91
C CYS A 139 -34.86 4.79 -11.32
N VAL A 140 -34.94 6.12 -11.23
CA VAL A 140 -36.13 6.89 -11.62
C VAL A 140 -36.42 6.79 -13.13
N ILE A 141 -35.38 6.55 -13.95
CA ILE A 141 -35.50 6.54 -15.42
C ILE A 141 -35.81 5.15 -15.95
N CYS A 142 -34.98 4.15 -15.64
CA CYS A 142 -35.13 2.79 -16.17
C CYS A 142 -35.93 1.87 -15.25
N LEU A 143 -36.25 2.30 -14.02
CA LEU A 143 -37.01 1.53 -13.01
C LEU A 143 -36.36 0.20 -12.57
N THR A 144 -35.15 -0.09 -13.07
CA THR A 144 -34.36 -1.24 -12.66
C THR A 144 -33.54 -0.91 -11.40
N GLN A 145 -33.20 -1.96 -10.65
CA GLN A 145 -32.26 -1.84 -9.55
C GLN A 145 -30.85 -1.59 -10.13
N PRO A 146 -30.14 -0.55 -9.69
CA PRO A 146 -28.82 -0.27 -10.22
C PRO A 146 -27.83 -1.38 -9.83
N ILE A 147 -26.96 -1.72 -10.76
CA ILE A 147 -25.89 -2.70 -10.56
C ILE A 147 -24.62 -1.94 -10.20
N GLY A 148 -24.04 -2.26 -9.03
CA GLY A 148 -22.82 -1.61 -8.55
C GLY A 148 -23.08 -0.21 -7.98
N ASP A 149 -22.16 0.72 -8.25
CA ASP A 149 -22.27 2.09 -7.76
C ASP A 149 -23.33 2.87 -8.55
N TYR A 150 -24.09 3.71 -7.86
CA TYR A 150 -25.16 4.52 -8.44
C TYR A 150 -25.15 5.93 -7.86
N TYR A 151 -26.02 6.80 -8.37
CA TYR A 151 -26.09 8.19 -7.96
C TYR A 151 -27.37 8.44 -7.18
N GLN A 152 -27.25 9.11 -6.04
CA GLN A 152 -28.40 9.48 -5.20
C GLN A 152 -28.38 10.97 -4.87
N TYR A 153 -29.54 11.60 -4.99
CA TYR A 153 -29.81 12.92 -4.46
C TYR A 153 -31.18 12.92 -3.78
N ARG A 154 -31.23 13.24 -2.48
CA ARG A 154 -32.45 13.17 -1.67
C ARG A 154 -33.10 11.77 -1.79
N ASN A 155 -34.27 11.67 -2.40
CA ASN A 155 -35.03 10.43 -2.60
C ASN A 155 -34.94 9.90 -4.05
N GLU A 156 -34.21 10.58 -4.92
CA GLU A 156 -34.04 10.18 -6.32
C GLU A 156 -32.75 9.37 -6.47
N VAL A 157 -32.88 8.26 -7.19
CA VAL A 157 -31.77 7.35 -7.50
C VAL A 157 -31.65 7.22 -9.01
N LEU A 158 -30.42 7.27 -9.50
CA LEU A 158 -30.08 7.08 -10.91
C LEU A 158 -28.98 6.03 -11.02
N CYS A 159 -29.15 5.06 -11.94
CA CYS A 159 -28.05 4.17 -12.29
C CYS A 159 -26.94 4.95 -13.03
N ALA A 160 -25.74 4.38 -13.07
CA ALA A 160 -24.59 5.00 -13.74
C ALA A 160 -24.90 5.35 -15.21
N ASP A 161 -25.54 4.44 -15.95
CA ASP A 161 -25.84 4.65 -17.37
C ASP A 161 -26.80 5.83 -17.59
N CYS A 162 -27.91 5.86 -16.86
CA CYS A 162 -28.88 6.95 -16.96
C CYS A 162 -28.30 8.28 -16.48
N PHE A 163 -27.44 8.27 -15.45
CA PHE A 163 -26.74 9.47 -14.99
C PHE A 163 -25.80 10.01 -16.07
N ASN A 164 -24.94 9.15 -16.63
CA ASN A 164 -23.99 9.53 -17.67
C ASN A 164 -24.69 10.03 -18.94
N PHE A 165 -25.78 9.37 -19.33
CA PHE A 165 -26.60 9.80 -20.46
C PHE A 165 -27.14 11.22 -20.25
N ASN A 166 -27.72 11.51 -19.08
CA ASN A 166 -28.23 12.86 -18.79
C ASN A 166 -27.11 13.88 -18.57
N TRP A 167 -25.92 13.45 -18.12
CA TRP A 167 -24.76 14.32 -17.98
C TRP A 167 -24.25 14.85 -19.33
N GLN A 168 -24.32 14.00 -20.36
CA GLN A 168 -23.90 14.32 -21.73
C GLN A 168 -24.99 15.07 -22.52
N TRP A 169 -26.23 14.55 -22.50
CA TRP A 169 -27.30 15.01 -23.39
C TRP A 169 -28.34 15.94 -22.74
N GLN A 170 -28.39 16.02 -21.41
CA GLN A 170 -29.29 16.90 -20.63
C GLN A 170 -30.79 16.78 -20.97
N GLU A 171 -31.26 15.60 -21.34
CA GLU A 171 -32.64 15.40 -21.81
C GLU A 171 -33.68 15.56 -20.69
N LYS A 172 -33.49 14.88 -19.54
CA LYS A 172 -34.44 14.94 -18.41
C LYS A 172 -34.00 15.85 -17.28
N PHE A 173 -32.69 15.92 -17.02
CA PHE A 173 -32.13 16.68 -15.90
C PHE A 173 -31.08 17.67 -16.38
N LYS A 174 -31.15 18.90 -15.84
CA LYS A 174 -30.11 19.90 -16.06
C LYS A 174 -28.81 19.51 -15.34
N ARG A 175 -27.68 19.90 -15.90
CA ARG A 175 -26.35 19.58 -15.34
C ARG A 175 -26.12 20.14 -13.93
N THR A 176 -26.68 21.30 -13.63
CA THR A 176 -26.63 21.90 -12.27
C THR A 176 -27.33 21.04 -11.22
N TYR A 177 -28.40 20.36 -11.61
CA TYR A 177 -29.10 19.42 -10.74
C TYR A 177 -28.28 18.13 -10.56
N LEU A 178 -27.72 17.59 -11.64
CA LEU A 178 -26.88 16.38 -11.62
C LEU A 178 -25.61 16.56 -10.78
N GLN A 179 -25.04 17.76 -10.70
CA GLN A 179 -23.90 18.07 -9.84
C GLN A 179 -24.18 17.86 -8.35
N ALA A 180 -25.44 17.91 -7.92
CA ALA A 180 -25.82 17.68 -6.54
C ALA A 180 -25.86 16.19 -6.16
N PHE A 181 -25.87 15.29 -7.15
CA PHE A 181 -25.90 13.85 -6.90
C PHE A 181 -24.57 13.36 -6.34
N GLN A 182 -24.66 12.45 -5.37
CA GLN A 182 -23.51 11.79 -4.79
C GLN A 182 -23.46 10.34 -5.24
N LYS A 183 -22.26 9.84 -5.49
CA LYS A 183 -22.03 8.43 -5.80
C LYS A 183 -22.20 7.60 -4.53
N VAL A 184 -23.04 6.58 -4.59
CA VAL A 184 -23.45 5.72 -3.49
C VAL A 184 -23.22 4.26 -3.88
N ARG A 185 -22.84 3.44 -2.90
CA ARG A 185 -22.78 1.98 -3.01
C ARG A 185 -23.51 1.31 -1.86
N ASP A 186 -23.84 0.05 -2.07
CA ASP A 186 -24.39 -0.81 -1.02
C ASP A 186 -23.32 -1.34 -0.05
N CYS A 187 -23.78 -1.82 1.10
CA CYS A 187 -22.92 -2.44 2.11
C CYS A 187 -22.56 -3.92 1.84
N SER A 188 -23.08 -4.52 0.76
CA SER A 188 -22.95 -5.95 0.46
C SER A 188 -21.51 -6.46 0.37
N HIS A 189 -20.57 -5.61 -0.06
CA HIS A 189 -19.15 -5.97 -0.13
C HIS A 189 -18.46 -6.01 1.25
N MET A 190 -19.02 -5.32 2.25
CA MET A 190 -18.42 -5.21 3.59
C MET A 190 -18.98 -6.24 4.56
N HIS A 191 -20.30 -6.40 4.54
CA HIS A 191 -21.02 -7.26 5.46
C HIS A 191 -22.35 -7.72 4.88
N GLN A 192 -22.86 -8.81 5.42
CA GLN A 192 -24.16 -9.35 5.08
C GLN A 192 -25.15 -9.18 6.24
N HIS A 193 -26.43 -8.99 5.90
CA HIS A 193 -27.51 -8.81 6.87
C HIS A 193 -28.37 -10.05 7.11
N ALA A 194 -28.35 -11.02 6.20
CA ALA A 194 -29.20 -12.22 6.23
C ALA A 194 -30.69 -11.90 6.47
N GLY A 195 -31.18 -10.78 5.94
CA GLY A 195 -32.57 -10.34 6.10
C GLY A 195 -32.89 -9.67 7.45
N THR A 196 -31.92 -9.52 8.35
CA THR A 196 -32.08 -8.89 9.67
C THR A 196 -31.34 -7.56 9.77
N ALA A 197 -31.58 -6.80 10.84
CA ALA A 197 -30.83 -5.57 11.11
C ALA A 197 -29.36 -5.82 11.55
N ALA A 198 -29.04 -7.04 11.99
CA ALA A 198 -27.69 -7.41 12.38
C ALA A 198 -26.76 -7.43 11.16
N ARG A 199 -25.47 -7.14 11.37
CA ARG A 199 -24.44 -7.19 10.33
C ARG A 199 -23.40 -8.26 10.65
N ILE A 200 -23.10 -9.10 9.68
CA ILE A 200 -22.03 -10.10 9.73
C ILE A 200 -20.89 -9.58 8.86
N GLN A 201 -19.78 -9.18 9.47
CA GLN A 201 -18.61 -8.67 8.74
C GLN A 201 -18.03 -9.77 7.85
N LEU A 202 -17.97 -9.50 6.54
CA LEU A 202 -17.31 -10.38 5.56
C LEU A 202 -15.83 -10.02 5.40
N VAL A 203 -15.53 -8.73 5.53
CA VAL A 203 -14.19 -8.18 5.33
C VAL A 203 -13.73 -7.49 6.62
N ASP A 204 -12.46 -7.69 6.97
CA ASP A 204 -11.83 -7.01 8.10
C ASP A 204 -11.70 -5.49 7.88
N ASP A 205 -11.86 -4.72 8.96
CA ASP A 205 -11.84 -3.26 8.95
C ASP A 205 -10.50 -2.70 8.44
N ARG A 206 -9.39 -3.42 8.67
CA ARG A 206 -8.07 -3.02 8.19
C ARG A 206 -8.00 -3.06 6.65
N ILE A 207 -8.58 -4.10 6.05
CA ILE A 207 -8.66 -4.24 4.59
C ILE A 207 -9.59 -3.17 4.04
N MET A 208 -10.75 -2.95 4.67
CA MET A 208 -11.69 -1.90 4.24
C MET A 208 -11.07 -0.51 4.22
N LYS A 209 -10.32 -0.13 5.27
CA LYS A 209 -9.58 1.15 5.30
C LYS A 209 -8.55 1.26 4.18
N LYS A 210 -7.87 0.16 3.84
CA LYS A 210 -6.90 0.12 2.74
C LYS A 210 -7.58 0.31 1.39
N LEU A 211 -8.73 -0.35 1.17
CA LEU A 211 -9.52 -0.22 -0.04
C LEU A 211 -10.06 1.20 -0.20
N GLN A 212 -10.63 1.79 0.85
CA GLN A 212 -11.11 3.18 0.82
C GLN A 212 -10.00 4.17 0.46
N ARG A 213 -8.79 4.00 0.99
CA ARG A 213 -7.63 4.85 0.63
C ARG A 213 -7.24 4.70 -0.83
N LYS A 214 -7.23 3.47 -1.36
CA LYS A 214 -6.94 3.23 -2.78
C LYS A 214 -8.00 3.85 -3.68
N GLU A 215 -9.27 3.65 -3.33
CA GLU A 215 -10.40 4.22 -4.07
C GLU A 215 -10.34 5.75 -4.11
N ALA A 216 -10.10 6.39 -2.97
CA ALA A 216 -9.97 7.85 -2.88
C ALA A 216 -8.74 8.40 -3.62
N TYR A 217 -7.69 7.59 -3.80
CA TYR A 217 -6.56 7.95 -4.65
C TYR A 217 -6.91 7.81 -6.13
N LEU A 218 -7.55 6.70 -6.52
CA LEU A 218 -7.95 6.44 -7.91
C LEU A 218 -8.97 7.48 -8.40
N SER A 219 -9.88 7.94 -7.54
CA SER A 219 -10.86 8.99 -7.91
C SER A 219 -10.21 10.32 -8.31
N LEU A 220 -8.94 10.56 -7.97
CA LEU A 220 -8.22 11.75 -8.44
C LEU A 220 -7.93 11.70 -9.93
N TYR A 221 -7.83 10.50 -10.51
CA TYR A 221 -7.45 10.28 -11.91
C TYR A 221 -8.65 9.88 -12.76
N TRP A 222 -9.58 9.12 -12.19
CA TRP A 222 -10.82 8.66 -12.83
C TRP A 222 -12.05 9.19 -12.06
N PRO A 223 -12.45 10.45 -12.31
CA PRO A 223 -13.62 11.06 -11.66
C PRO A 223 -14.94 10.46 -12.15
#